data_AF-A0A7J2TD15-F1
#
_entry.id   AF-A0A7J2TD15-F1
#
_cell.length_a   1.000
_cell.length_b   1.000
_cell.length_c   1.000
_cell.angle_alpha   90.00
_cell.angle_beta   90.00
_cell.angle_gamma   90.00
#
_symmetry.space_group_name_H-M   'P 1'
#
loop_
_entity.id
_entity.type
_entity.pdbx_description
1 polymer ?
#
loop_
_entity_poly.entity_id
_entity_poly.type
_entity_poly.pdbx_seq_one_letter_code
_entity_poly.pdbx_strand_id
1 'polypeptide(L)'
;MKSRILVDSCVLLAASVFVSSKDINEEEPLKHHFYEECKDLFTFMQKNMAKRIGIITATIESEAFGVLDKVIEGELRRRGVSRSENFEVFSCVFNICDIKMRQLIGTLQREPVDAVDVAIKFTMVRKLYDEMEKKARSLPNIAEAKEQAVPKGLKGALNWWKLYINQDRFIHSQILNLLKNPVDSDDLMILAEAIHLKMIYISTEGKGGNLFIASKDRHFVPVRKKRSTYEGREITDEIYNRFGIICEHPQKVKEQFIAEKSAK
;
A
#
# COMPACT_ATOMS: atom_id res chain seq x y z
N MET A 1 -23.45 3.68 9.80
CA MET A 1 -22.28 4.22 9.07
C MET A 1 -21.59 3.07 8.36
N LYS A 2 -21.42 3.14 7.03
CA LYS A 2 -20.83 2.07 6.22
C LYS A 2 -19.37 2.37 5.92
N SER A 3 -18.47 1.65 6.58
CA SER A 3 -17.05 1.72 6.27
C SER A 3 -16.75 0.96 4.99
N ARG A 4 -15.75 1.44 4.24
CA ARG A 4 -15.37 0.91 2.92
C ARG A 4 -13.86 0.79 2.80
N ILE A 5 -13.41 -0.15 1.99
CA ILE A 5 -12.01 -0.48 1.75
C ILE A 5 -11.74 -0.26 0.27
N LEU A 6 -11.04 0.82 -0.06
CA LEU A 6 -10.44 1.03 -1.38
C LEU A 6 -9.22 0.12 -1.49
N VAL A 7 -9.26 -0.80 -2.45
CA VAL A 7 -8.17 -1.75 -2.70
C VAL A 7 -7.22 -1.13 -3.70
N ASP A 8 -5.95 -1.00 -3.33
CA ASP A 8 -4.89 -0.49 -4.21
C ASP A 8 -4.43 -1.52 -5.27
N SER A 9 -3.79 -1.05 -6.33
CA SER A 9 -3.32 -1.85 -7.47
C SER A 9 -2.37 -2.97 -6.99
N CYS A 10 -1.44 -2.64 -6.10
CA CYS A 10 -0.45 -3.56 -5.56
C CYS A 10 -1.07 -4.71 -4.75
N VAL A 11 -2.20 -4.47 -4.07
CA VAL A 11 -2.93 -5.49 -3.31
C VAL A 11 -3.70 -6.42 -4.25
N LEU A 12 -4.33 -5.85 -5.29
CA LEU A 12 -5.02 -6.63 -6.31
C LEU A 12 -4.04 -7.55 -7.06
N LEU A 13 -2.89 -7.01 -7.47
CA LEU A 13 -1.80 -7.75 -8.10
C LEU A 13 -1.30 -8.88 -7.19
N ALA A 14 -0.93 -8.55 -5.96
CA ALA A 14 -0.42 -9.52 -5.01
C ALA A 14 -1.41 -10.67 -4.74
N ALA A 15 -2.71 -10.39 -4.67
CA ALA A 15 -3.75 -11.40 -4.49
C ALA A 15 -4.04 -12.24 -5.75
N SER A 16 -3.75 -11.70 -6.95
CA SER A 16 -3.99 -12.39 -8.23
C SER A 16 -2.85 -13.32 -8.65
N VAL A 17 -1.62 -13.00 -8.25
CA VAL A 17 -0.41 -13.75 -8.63
C VAL A 17 -0.25 -14.97 -7.72
N PHE A 18 -0.96 -16.03 -8.10
CA PHE A 18 -0.84 -17.38 -7.56
C PHE A 18 -1.12 -18.40 -8.66
N VAL A 19 -0.24 -19.39 -8.83
CA VAL A 19 -0.42 -20.51 -9.75
C VAL A 19 0.01 -21.77 -9.03
N SER A 20 -0.82 -22.82 -9.08
CA SER A 20 -0.50 -24.04 -8.34
C SER A 20 0.66 -24.76 -9.01
N SER A 21 1.46 -25.49 -8.24
CA SER A 21 2.56 -26.32 -8.78
C SER A 21 2.11 -27.26 -9.88
N LYS A 22 0.88 -27.79 -9.79
CA LYS A 22 0.27 -28.67 -10.79
C LYS A 22 0.01 -27.99 -12.13
N ASP A 23 -0.31 -26.69 -12.13
CA ASP A 23 -0.64 -25.96 -13.36
C ASP A 23 0.61 -25.63 -14.20
N ILE A 24 1.79 -25.61 -13.57
CA ILE A 24 3.08 -25.25 -14.18
C ILE A 24 4.12 -26.38 -14.15
N ASN A 25 3.75 -27.56 -13.64
CA ASN A 25 4.65 -28.70 -13.45
C ASN A 25 5.94 -28.37 -12.67
N GLU A 26 5.84 -27.49 -11.66
CA GLU A 26 6.95 -27.14 -10.77
C GLU A 26 6.77 -27.76 -9.37
N GLU A 27 7.84 -27.81 -8.57
CA GLU A 27 7.77 -28.33 -7.19
C GLU A 27 6.99 -27.39 -6.25
N GLU A 28 7.15 -26.08 -6.43
CA GLU A 28 6.53 -25.06 -5.59
C GLU A 28 5.55 -24.17 -6.36
N PRO A 29 4.40 -23.79 -5.77
CA PRO A 29 3.45 -22.89 -6.43
C PRO A 29 4.08 -21.51 -6.66
N LEU A 30 3.87 -20.92 -7.85
CA LEU A 30 4.22 -19.53 -8.10
C LEU A 30 3.30 -18.64 -7.29
N LYS A 31 3.85 -17.81 -6.40
CA LYS A 31 3.05 -16.86 -5.61
C LYS A 31 3.79 -15.58 -5.34
N HIS A 32 3.08 -14.45 -5.37
CA HIS A 32 3.63 -13.18 -4.92
C HIS A 32 3.96 -13.23 -3.43
N HIS A 33 5.04 -12.55 -3.02
CA HIS A 33 5.50 -12.58 -1.63
C HIS A 33 4.49 -12.00 -0.61
N PHE A 34 3.54 -11.17 -1.05
CA PHE A 34 2.43 -10.67 -0.24
C PHE A 34 1.09 -11.39 -0.47
N TYR A 35 1.08 -12.52 -1.19
CA TYR A 35 -0.14 -13.22 -1.58
C TYR A 35 -1.05 -13.55 -0.39
N GLU A 36 -0.51 -14.14 0.69
CA GLU A 36 -1.32 -14.59 1.83
C GLU A 36 -2.09 -13.44 2.50
N GLU A 37 -1.40 -12.32 2.78
CA GLU A 37 -2.00 -11.14 3.42
C GLU A 37 -3.12 -10.53 2.55
N CYS A 38 -2.87 -10.42 1.23
CA CYS A 38 -3.83 -9.82 0.31
C CYS A 38 -5.01 -10.76 0.05
N LYS A 39 -4.76 -12.07 -0.07
CA LYS A 39 -5.78 -13.09 -0.27
C LYS A 39 -6.72 -13.21 0.93
N ASP A 40 -6.20 -13.07 2.15
CA ASP A 40 -7.01 -13.06 3.37
C ASP A 40 -7.96 -11.85 3.40
N LEU A 41 -7.49 -10.66 3.00
CA LEU A 41 -8.35 -9.48 2.86
C LEU A 41 -9.48 -9.71 1.82
N PHE A 42 -9.16 -10.26 0.65
CA PHE A 42 -10.19 -10.59 -0.36
C PHE A 42 -11.18 -11.64 0.13
N THR A 43 -10.71 -12.67 0.85
CA THR A 43 -11.59 -13.66 1.46
C THR A 43 -12.55 -13.02 2.47
N PHE A 44 -12.06 -12.06 3.26
CA PHE A 44 -12.89 -11.26 4.16
C PHE A 44 -13.93 -10.42 3.41
N MET A 45 -13.54 -9.74 2.33
CA MET A 45 -14.47 -8.95 1.50
C MET A 45 -15.53 -9.81 0.83
N GLN A 46 -15.16 -10.98 0.29
CA GLN A 46 -16.08 -11.95 -0.30
C GLN A 46 -17.13 -12.43 0.71
N LYS A 47 -16.73 -12.75 1.95
CA LYS A 47 -17.66 -13.09 3.04
C LYS A 47 -18.62 -11.96 3.40
N ASN A 48 -18.29 -10.72 3.03
CA ASN A 48 -19.10 -9.52 3.26
C ASN A 48 -19.61 -8.89 1.95
N MET A 49 -19.70 -9.65 0.85
CA MET A 49 -20.04 -9.13 -0.48
C MET A 49 -21.41 -8.42 -0.50
N ALA A 50 -22.40 -8.94 0.24
CA ALA A 50 -23.71 -8.30 0.37
C ALA A 50 -23.65 -6.87 0.97
N LYS A 51 -22.60 -6.59 1.76
CA LYS A 51 -22.36 -5.27 2.37
C LYS A 51 -21.55 -4.34 1.47
N ARG A 52 -21.02 -4.86 0.35
CA ARG A 52 -20.20 -4.12 -0.65
C ARG A 52 -19.09 -3.29 0.00
N ILE A 53 -18.34 -3.92 0.89
CA ILE A 53 -17.32 -3.22 1.68
C ILE A 53 -16.02 -2.94 0.90
N GLY A 54 -15.73 -3.72 -0.15
CA GLY A 54 -14.57 -3.53 -1.01
C GLY A 54 -14.94 -2.69 -2.22
N ILE A 55 -14.17 -1.63 -2.48
CA ILE A 55 -14.36 -0.72 -3.61
C ILE A 55 -13.07 -0.60 -4.43
N ILE A 56 -13.22 -0.20 -5.70
CA ILE A 56 -12.13 0.04 -6.64
C ILE A 56 -12.50 1.20 -7.58
N THR A 57 -11.51 1.86 -8.17
CA THR A 57 -11.69 2.89 -9.21
C THR A 57 -11.16 2.41 -10.56
N ALA A 58 -11.50 3.13 -11.62
CA ALA A 58 -11.03 2.83 -12.97
C ALA A 58 -9.50 2.95 -13.10
N THR A 59 -8.90 3.90 -12.41
CA THR A 59 -7.45 4.14 -12.41
C THR A 59 -6.70 2.95 -11.82
N ILE A 60 -7.10 2.51 -10.63
CA ILE A 60 -6.50 1.34 -9.96
C ILE A 60 -6.61 0.07 -10.83
N GLU A 61 -7.79 -0.15 -11.42
CA GLU A 61 -8.02 -1.29 -12.31
C GLU A 61 -7.08 -1.26 -13.52
N SER A 62 -6.96 -0.10 -14.16
CA SER A 62 -6.12 0.08 -15.36
C SER A 62 -4.64 -0.08 -15.03
N GLU A 63 -4.18 0.48 -13.91
CA GLU A 63 -2.82 0.35 -13.43
C GLU A 63 -2.48 -1.12 -13.15
N ALA A 64 -3.34 -1.83 -12.41
CA ALA A 64 -3.13 -3.24 -12.08
C ALA A 64 -2.99 -4.12 -13.34
N PHE A 65 -3.86 -3.96 -14.34
CA PHE A 65 -3.69 -4.66 -15.61
C PHE A 65 -2.43 -4.22 -16.36
N GLY A 66 -2.08 -2.94 -16.32
CA GLY A 66 -0.90 -2.38 -16.99
C GLY A 66 0.43 -2.92 -16.46
N VAL A 67 0.48 -3.37 -15.21
CA VAL A 67 1.72 -3.89 -14.59
C VAL A 67 1.72 -5.39 -14.31
N LEU A 68 0.63 -6.11 -14.57
CA LEU A 68 0.52 -7.55 -14.32
C LEU A 68 1.67 -8.35 -14.96
N ASP A 69 1.94 -8.08 -16.24
CA ASP A 69 2.98 -8.75 -17.02
C ASP A 69 4.35 -8.63 -16.35
N LYS A 70 4.68 -7.42 -15.90
CA LYS A 70 5.96 -7.11 -15.24
C LYS A 70 6.07 -7.78 -13.87
N VAL A 71 4.98 -7.85 -13.11
CA VAL A 71 4.97 -8.53 -11.80
C VAL A 71 5.18 -10.03 -11.97
N ILE A 72 4.48 -10.65 -12.91
CA ILE A 72 4.64 -12.08 -13.23
C ILE A 72 6.06 -12.37 -13.69
N GLU A 73 6.59 -11.54 -14.59
CA GLU A 73 7.97 -11.65 -15.04
C GLU A 73 8.96 -11.54 -13.87
N GLY A 74 8.73 -10.60 -12.95
CA GLY A 74 9.56 -10.44 -11.76
C GLY A 74 9.55 -11.68 -10.86
N GLU A 75 8.40 -12.30 -10.64
CA GLU A 75 8.30 -13.52 -9.82
C GLU A 75 8.90 -14.75 -10.51
N LEU A 76 8.72 -14.90 -11.82
CA LEU A 76 9.33 -15.98 -12.61
C LEU A 76 10.86 -15.84 -12.71
N ARG A 77 11.37 -14.63 -12.94
CA ARG A 77 12.82 -14.37 -12.99
C ARG A 77 13.51 -14.72 -11.67
N ARG A 78 12.85 -14.52 -10.52
CA ARG A 78 13.40 -14.94 -9.20
C ARG A 78 13.56 -16.45 -9.08
N ARG A 79 12.86 -17.23 -9.89
CA ARG A 79 12.99 -18.69 -10.00
C ARG A 79 13.98 -19.13 -11.08
N GLY A 80 14.65 -18.19 -11.74
CA GLY A 80 15.54 -18.48 -12.86
C GLY A 80 14.80 -18.77 -14.17
N VAL A 81 13.49 -18.49 -14.25
CA VAL A 81 12.71 -18.67 -15.49
C VAL A 81 12.76 -17.38 -16.30
N SER A 82 13.36 -17.43 -17.49
CA SER A 82 13.34 -16.31 -18.43
C SER A 82 12.21 -16.44 -19.45
N ARG A 83 11.63 -15.29 -19.86
CA ARG A 83 10.56 -15.24 -20.86
C ARG A 83 11.03 -15.73 -22.23
N SER A 84 12.29 -15.48 -22.58
CA SER A 84 12.90 -15.91 -23.85
C SER A 84 13.05 -17.43 -23.93
N GLU A 85 13.28 -18.10 -22.80
CA GLU A 85 13.48 -19.55 -22.76
C GLU A 85 12.18 -20.33 -22.55
N ASN A 86 11.22 -19.75 -21.82
CA ASN A 86 9.99 -20.45 -21.41
C ASN A 86 8.72 -19.61 -21.66
N PHE A 87 8.50 -19.21 -22.92
CA PHE A 87 7.33 -18.41 -23.32
C PHE A 87 5.99 -19.11 -23.01
N GLU A 88 5.92 -20.43 -23.12
CA GLU A 88 4.70 -21.21 -22.83
C GLU A 88 4.31 -21.13 -21.36
N VAL A 89 5.28 -21.32 -20.45
CA VAL A 89 5.07 -21.17 -19.00
C VAL A 89 4.61 -19.76 -18.70
N PHE A 90 5.28 -18.76 -19.28
CA PHE A 90 4.91 -17.36 -19.10
C PHE A 90 3.47 -17.07 -19.53
N SER A 91 3.08 -17.54 -20.72
CA SER A 91 1.72 -17.35 -21.25
C SER A 91 0.67 -18.08 -20.41
N CYS A 92 0.96 -19.30 -19.94
CA CYS A 92 0.08 -20.05 -19.05
C CYS A 92 -0.14 -19.30 -17.72
N VAL A 93 0.96 -18.88 -17.08
CA VAL A 93 0.92 -18.13 -15.82
C VAL A 93 0.16 -16.82 -15.99
N PHE A 94 0.44 -16.06 -17.06
CA PHE A 94 -0.26 -14.81 -17.34
C PHE A 94 -1.76 -15.01 -17.45
N ASN A 95 -2.21 -15.98 -18.23
CA ASN A 95 -3.64 -16.26 -18.41
C ASN A 95 -4.33 -16.64 -17.08
N ILE A 96 -3.68 -17.48 -16.26
CA ILE A 96 -4.22 -17.86 -14.95
C ILE A 96 -4.34 -16.65 -14.03
N CYS A 97 -3.31 -15.80 -13.97
CA CYS A 97 -3.29 -14.61 -13.14
C CYS A 97 -4.27 -13.53 -13.62
N ASP A 98 -4.41 -13.32 -14.93
CA ASP A 98 -5.40 -12.39 -15.51
C ASP A 98 -6.83 -12.82 -15.15
N ILE A 99 -7.17 -14.11 -15.32
CA ILE A 99 -8.47 -14.67 -14.93
C ILE A 99 -8.72 -14.44 -13.44
N LYS A 100 -7.73 -14.70 -12.58
CA LYS A 100 -7.84 -14.48 -11.13
C LYS A 100 -8.04 -13.00 -10.80
N MET A 101 -7.33 -12.10 -11.47
CA MET A 101 -7.50 -10.67 -11.27
C MET A 101 -8.92 -10.21 -11.61
N ARG A 102 -9.45 -10.64 -12.77
CA ARG A 102 -10.84 -10.36 -13.16
C ARG A 102 -11.84 -10.90 -12.14
N GLN A 103 -11.61 -12.11 -11.62
CA GLN A 103 -12.45 -12.67 -10.56
C GLN A 103 -12.40 -11.83 -9.27
N LEU A 104 -11.22 -11.36 -8.86
CA LEU A 104 -11.06 -10.51 -7.69
C LEU A 104 -11.75 -9.15 -7.90
N ILE A 105 -11.55 -8.50 -9.04
CA ILE A 105 -12.25 -7.26 -9.41
C ILE A 105 -13.77 -7.46 -9.36
N GLY A 106 -14.28 -8.59 -9.84
CA GLY A 106 -15.71 -8.92 -9.77
C GLY A 106 -16.30 -9.00 -8.36
N THR A 107 -15.46 -9.06 -7.32
CA THR A 107 -15.89 -9.02 -5.91
C THR A 107 -15.94 -7.61 -5.32
N LEU A 108 -15.39 -6.62 -6.04
CA LEU A 108 -15.31 -5.22 -5.62
C LEU A 108 -16.40 -4.40 -6.29
N GLN A 109 -16.86 -3.34 -5.63
CA GLN A 109 -17.73 -2.34 -6.23
C GLN A 109 -16.88 -1.27 -6.92
N ARG A 110 -17.04 -1.12 -8.23
CA ARG A 110 -16.42 -0.02 -8.97
C ARG A 110 -17.16 1.28 -8.64
N GLU A 111 -16.45 2.26 -8.12
CA GLU A 111 -17.01 3.57 -7.78
C GLU A 111 -16.69 4.59 -8.87
N PRO A 112 -17.68 5.38 -9.32
CA PRO A 112 -17.45 6.45 -10.28
C PRO A 112 -16.68 7.60 -9.61
N VAL A 113 -15.82 8.26 -10.38
CA VAL A 113 -15.05 9.42 -9.94
C VAL A 113 -15.24 10.55 -10.95
N ASP A 114 -15.52 11.76 -10.47
CA ASP A 114 -15.60 12.94 -11.32
C ASP A 114 -14.21 13.50 -11.60
N ALA A 115 -13.82 13.55 -12.87
CA ALA A 115 -12.46 13.92 -13.27
C ALA A 115 -12.11 15.38 -12.90
N VAL A 116 -13.08 16.29 -12.87
CA VAL A 116 -12.86 17.71 -12.57
C VAL A 116 -12.59 17.87 -11.07
N ASP A 117 -13.42 17.26 -10.23
CA ASP A 117 -13.22 17.28 -8.78
C ASP A 117 -11.92 16.56 -8.38
N VAL A 118 -11.63 15.42 -9.01
CA VAL A 118 -10.39 14.67 -8.78
C VAL A 118 -9.16 15.51 -9.15
N ALA A 119 -9.19 16.28 -10.24
CA ALA A 119 -8.08 17.16 -10.61
C ALA A 119 -7.80 18.23 -9.54
N ILE A 120 -8.85 18.76 -8.90
CA ILE A 120 -8.70 19.68 -7.75
C ILE A 120 -8.04 18.94 -6.58
N LYS A 121 -8.52 17.74 -6.24
CA LYS A 121 -7.92 16.94 -5.15
C LYS A 121 -6.48 16.53 -5.44
N PHE A 122 -6.15 16.24 -6.69
CA PHE A 122 -4.79 15.94 -7.13
C PHE A 122 -3.81 17.06 -6.76
N THR A 123 -4.18 18.32 -6.96
CA THR A 123 -3.33 19.45 -6.53
C THR A 123 -3.14 19.52 -5.01
N MET A 124 -4.17 19.17 -4.23
CA MET A 124 -4.09 19.11 -2.76
C MET A 124 -3.15 17.99 -2.30
N VAL A 125 -3.24 16.82 -2.95
CA VAL A 125 -2.38 15.66 -2.67
C VAL A 125 -0.93 15.96 -3.05
N ARG A 126 -0.69 16.56 -4.22
CA ARG A 126 0.65 16.98 -4.64
C ARG A 126 1.28 17.94 -3.64
N LYS A 127 0.50 18.93 -3.16
CA LYS A 127 0.97 19.85 -2.12
C LYS A 127 1.32 19.13 -0.82
N LEU A 128 0.55 18.11 -0.40
CA LEU A 128 0.91 17.28 0.76
C LEU A 128 2.29 16.63 0.54
N TYR A 129 2.53 15.98 -0.59
CA TYR A 129 3.80 15.30 -0.82
C TYR A 129 4.99 16.28 -0.96
N ASP A 130 4.80 17.44 -1.59
CA ASP A 130 5.80 18.50 -1.66
C ASP A 130 6.21 18.98 -0.24
N GLU A 131 5.24 19.12 0.66
CA GLU A 131 5.48 19.49 2.06
C GLU A 131 6.19 18.38 2.83
N MET A 132 5.81 17.11 2.62
CA MET A 132 6.48 15.96 3.22
C MET A 132 7.92 15.80 2.73
N GLU A 133 8.20 16.11 1.46
CA GLU A 133 9.55 16.11 0.90
C GLU A 133 10.40 17.22 1.53
N LYS A 134 9.86 18.44 1.65
CA LYS A 134 10.53 19.54 2.36
C LYS A 134 10.84 19.16 3.80
N LYS A 135 9.88 18.56 4.50
CA LYS A 135 10.05 18.05 5.87
C LYS A 135 11.17 17.01 5.94
N ALA A 136 11.23 16.08 4.99
CA ALA A 136 12.28 15.08 4.92
C ALA A 136 13.67 15.69 4.71
N ARG A 137 13.78 16.74 3.87
CA ARG A 137 15.03 17.48 3.64
C ARG A 137 15.48 18.29 4.86
N SER A 138 14.53 18.75 5.69
CA SER A 138 14.80 19.54 6.89
C SER A 138 14.93 18.72 8.17
N LEU A 139 14.97 17.38 8.09
CA LEU A 139 15.12 16.56 9.29
C LEU A 139 16.46 16.85 9.98
N PRO A 140 16.45 17.15 11.29
CA PRO A 140 17.67 17.46 12.00
C PRO A 140 18.56 16.21 12.11
N ASN A 141 19.87 16.40 12.15
CA ASN A 141 20.79 15.30 12.46
C ASN A 141 20.68 14.95 13.95
N ILE A 142 19.81 13.97 14.29
CA ILE A 142 19.55 13.59 15.68
C ILE A 142 20.82 13.16 16.42
N ALA A 143 21.82 12.62 15.72
CA ALA A 143 23.07 12.21 16.34
C ALA A 143 23.88 13.42 16.88
N GLU A 144 23.85 14.55 16.17
CA GLU A 144 24.42 15.82 16.65
C GLU A 144 23.64 16.34 17.86
N ALA A 145 22.30 16.34 17.78
CA ALA A 145 21.45 16.83 18.86
C ALA A 145 21.57 16.01 20.15
N LYS A 146 21.83 14.70 20.04
CA LYS A 146 21.95 13.77 21.18
C LYS A 146 23.38 13.58 21.68
N GLU A 147 24.39 14.16 21.04
CA GLU A 147 25.79 14.00 21.43
C GLU A 147 26.05 14.41 22.89
N GLN A 148 25.38 15.46 23.36
CA GLN A 148 25.52 15.95 24.74
C GLN A 148 24.93 14.99 25.78
N ALA A 149 23.97 14.15 25.39
CA ALA A 149 23.32 13.18 26.27
C ALA A 149 24.08 11.83 26.36
N VAL A 150 25.11 11.62 25.53
CA VAL A 150 25.88 10.36 25.54
C VAL A 150 26.92 10.36 26.67
N PRO A 151 26.92 9.38 27.58
CA PRO A 151 27.91 9.27 28.65
C PRO A 151 29.35 9.25 28.10
N LYS A 152 30.28 9.98 28.76
CA LYS A 152 31.67 10.14 28.29
C LYS A 152 32.39 8.81 28.04
N GLY A 153 32.14 7.78 28.87
CA GLY A 153 32.72 6.45 28.70
C GLY A 153 32.21 5.67 27.49
N LEU A 154 31.01 6.00 26.97
CA LEU A 154 30.42 5.40 25.77
C LEU A 154 30.79 6.16 24.50
N LYS A 155 31.19 7.43 24.61
CA LYS A 155 31.62 8.24 23.46
C LYS A 155 32.86 7.65 22.76
N GLY A 156 33.78 7.07 23.54
CA GLY A 156 35.00 6.45 23.03
C GLY A 156 34.88 4.95 22.69
N ALA A 157 33.83 4.27 23.15
CA ALA A 157 33.78 2.80 23.16
C ALA A 157 32.86 2.16 22.11
N LEU A 158 31.99 2.87 21.40
CA LEU A 158 31.08 2.23 20.45
C LEU A 158 30.59 3.15 19.35
N ASN A 159 30.09 2.54 18.27
CA ASN A 159 29.36 3.13 17.14
C ASN A 159 28.04 3.86 17.55
N TRP A 160 27.99 4.54 18.70
CA TRP A 160 26.81 5.23 19.24
C TRP A 160 26.22 6.21 18.22
N TRP A 161 27.08 6.94 17.50
CA TRP A 161 26.69 7.83 16.41
C TRP A 161 25.89 7.10 15.33
N LYS A 162 26.40 5.95 14.88
CA LYS A 162 25.72 5.11 13.88
C LYS A 162 24.41 4.55 14.43
N LEU A 163 24.33 4.21 15.73
CA LEU A 163 23.10 3.74 16.34
C LEU A 163 22.00 4.81 16.31
N TYR A 164 22.31 6.05 16.68
CA TYR A 164 21.32 7.14 16.63
C TYR A 164 20.91 7.50 15.20
N ILE A 165 21.86 7.60 14.27
CA ILE A 165 21.54 7.80 12.84
C ILE A 165 20.63 6.68 12.32
N ASN A 166 20.92 5.43 12.69
CA ASN A 166 20.10 4.30 12.24
C ASN A 166 18.71 4.34 12.86
N GLN A 167 18.59 4.63 14.16
CA GLN A 167 17.28 4.78 14.83
C GLN A 167 16.46 5.89 14.17
N ASP A 168 17.06 7.05 13.94
CA ASP A 168 16.41 8.19 13.31
C ASP A 168 15.92 7.85 11.89
N ARG A 169 16.79 7.23 11.08
CA ARG A 169 16.42 6.72 9.76
C ARG A 169 15.31 5.67 9.80
N PHE A 170 15.19 4.90 10.87
CA PHE A 170 14.10 3.93 11.02
C PHE A 170 12.78 4.60 11.37
N ILE A 171 12.81 5.55 12.32
CA ILE A 171 11.62 6.33 12.71
C ILE A 171 11.11 7.08 11.48
N HIS A 172 11.99 7.80 10.79
CA HIS A 172 11.66 8.61 9.61
C HIS A 172 11.72 7.85 8.28
N SER A 173 11.63 6.51 8.32
CA SER A 173 11.85 5.67 7.15
C SER A 173 10.84 5.96 6.03
N GLN A 174 9.59 6.31 6.35
CA GLN A 174 8.56 6.60 5.35
C GLN A 174 8.91 7.86 4.55
N ILE A 175 9.18 8.98 5.25
CA ILE A 175 9.50 10.26 4.61
C ILE A 175 10.88 10.31 3.98
N LEU A 176 11.86 9.61 4.56
CA LEU A 176 13.20 9.51 3.96
C LEU A 176 13.20 8.67 2.68
N ASN A 177 12.26 7.73 2.53
CA ASN A 177 12.11 6.98 1.29
C ASN A 177 11.61 7.87 0.15
N LEU A 178 10.81 8.91 0.43
CA LEU A 178 10.32 9.86 -0.57
C LEU A 178 11.46 10.57 -1.31
N LEU A 179 12.58 10.84 -0.62
CA LEU A 179 13.76 11.44 -1.22
C LEU A 179 14.47 10.53 -2.23
N LYS A 180 14.34 9.21 -2.06
CA LYS A 180 14.97 8.21 -2.93
C LYS A 180 14.04 7.73 -4.04
N ASN A 181 12.76 7.67 -3.73
CA ASN A 181 11.71 7.19 -4.60
C ASN A 181 10.57 8.19 -4.43
N PRO A 182 10.50 9.22 -5.29
CA PRO A 182 9.39 10.15 -5.25
C PRO A 182 8.09 9.40 -5.57
N VAL A 183 6.99 9.93 -5.04
CA VAL A 183 5.64 9.45 -5.36
C VAL A 183 5.39 9.62 -6.86
N ASP A 184 4.80 8.61 -7.49
CA ASP A 184 4.46 8.68 -8.90
C ASP A 184 3.09 9.36 -9.11
N SER A 185 2.75 9.63 -10.37
CA SER A 185 1.50 10.32 -10.67
C SER A 185 0.27 9.45 -10.41
N ASP A 186 0.41 8.12 -10.46
CA ASP A 186 -0.69 7.19 -10.31
C ASP A 186 -1.08 7.09 -8.82
N ASP A 187 -0.09 7.01 -7.92
CA ASP A 187 -0.27 7.12 -6.47
C ASP A 187 -0.98 8.43 -6.06
N LEU A 188 -0.54 9.56 -6.65
CA LEU A 188 -1.17 10.86 -6.42
C LEU A 188 -2.65 10.84 -6.86
N MET A 189 -2.94 10.19 -7.98
CA MET A 189 -4.29 10.06 -8.52
C MET A 189 -5.17 9.17 -7.64
N ILE A 190 -4.67 8.01 -7.20
CA ILE A 190 -5.38 7.08 -6.32
C ILE A 190 -5.83 7.77 -5.04
N LEU A 191 -4.93 8.53 -4.40
CA LEU A 191 -5.28 9.25 -3.19
C LEU A 191 -6.27 10.40 -3.47
N ALA A 192 -6.13 11.10 -4.60
CA ALA A 192 -7.09 12.12 -5.00
C ALA A 192 -8.51 11.56 -5.21
N GLU A 193 -8.61 10.41 -5.86
CA GLU A 193 -9.87 9.66 -6.01
C GLU A 193 -10.43 9.21 -4.66
N ALA A 194 -9.59 8.70 -3.76
CA ALA A 194 -10.01 8.31 -2.42
C ALA A 194 -10.58 9.50 -1.62
N ILE A 195 -9.96 10.69 -1.73
CA ILE A 195 -10.47 11.93 -1.12
C ILE A 195 -11.83 12.29 -1.70
N HIS A 196 -11.97 12.25 -3.02
CA HIS A 196 -13.24 12.51 -3.69
C HIS A 196 -14.35 11.57 -3.19
N LEU A 197 -14.08 10.25 -3.17
CA LEU A 197 -15.02 9.24 -2.69
C LEU A 197 -15.38 9.46 -1.20
N LYS A 198 -14.40 9.77 -0.35
CA LYS A 198 -14.65 10.08 1.08
C LYS A 198 -15.60 11.26 1.22
N MET A 199 -15.42 12.32 0.43
CA MET A 199 -16.30 13.49 0.46
C MET A 199 -17.71 13.16 -0.02
N ILE A 200 -17.86 12.34 -1.07
CA ILE A 200 -19.17 11.85 -1.52
C ILE A 200 -19.85 11.05 -0.41
N TYR A 201 -19.16 10.09 0.22
CA TYR A 201 -19.78 9.29 1.28
C TYR A 201 -20.19 10.11 2.49
N ILE A 202 -19.45 11.17 2.82
CA ILE A 202 -19.86 12.12 3.86
C ILE A 202 -21.12 12.87 3.40
N SER A 203 -21.16 13.42 2.19
CA SER A 203 -22.32 14.20 1.74
C SER A 203 -23.58 13.34 1.60
N THR A 204 -23.47 12.10 1.13
CA THR A 204 -24.62 11.21 0.89
C THR A 204 -25.05 10.40 2.11
N GLU A 205 -24.13 10.05 3.01
CA GLU A 205 -24.41 9.17 4.16
C GLU A 205 -24.25 9.87 5.53
N GLY A 206 -24.05 11.19 5.54
CA GLY A 206 -23.90 12.00 6.75
C GLY A 206 -22.49 11.91 7.35
N LYS A 207 -22.32 11.33 8.54
CA LYS A 207 -20.96 11.27 9.14
C LYS A 207 -19.94 10.49 8.31
N GLY A 208 -20.38 9.71 7.31
CA GLY A 208 -19.55 8.89 6.44
C GLY A 208 -18.82 7.80 7.23
N GLY A 209 -18.96 6.52 6.88
CA GLY A 209 -18.10 5.50 7.51
C GLY A 209 -16.62 5.77 7.27
N ASN A 210 -15.75 5.01 7.94
CA ASN A 210 -14.32 5.09 7.69
C ASN A 210 -14.02 4.65 6.24
N LEU A 211 -13.16 5.41 5.56
CA LEU A 211 -12.61 4.99 4.28
C LEU A 211 -11.18 4.51 4.53
N PHE A 212 -10.94 3.25 4.22
CA PHE A 212 -9.63 2.62 4.29
C PHE A 212 -9.02 2.55 2.90
N ILE A 213 -7.71 2.77 2.78
CA ILE A 213 -6.92 2.34 1.63
C ILE A 213 -6.09 1.13 2.08
N ALA A 214 -6.35 -0.02 1.47
CA ALA A 214 -5.53 -1.21 1.64
C ALA A 214 -4.43 -1.20 0.59
N SER A 215 -3.17 -1.02 1.02
CA SER A 215 -2.01 -0.93 0.14
C SER A 215 -0.78 -1.63 0.74
N LYS A 216 0.19 -1.95 -0.10
CA LYS A 216 1.56 -2.35 0.28
C LYS A 216 2.59 -1.28 -0.13
N ASP A 217 2.15 -0.19 -0.75
CA ASP A 217 3.02 0.92 -1.13
C ASP A 217 3.37 1.79 0.08
N ARG A 218 4.67 2.00 0.27
CA ARG A 218 5.24 2.84 1.34
C ARG A 218 4.81 4.30 1.26
N HIS A 219 4.33 4.80 0.12
CA HIS A 219 3.79 6.14 -0.02
C HIS A 219 2.46 6.28 0.72
N PHE A 220 1.69 5.20 0.85
CA PHE A 220 0.43 5.19 1.61
C PHE A 220 0.57 4.60 3.00
N VAL A 221 1.29 3.47 3.14
CA VAL A 221 1.23 2.65 4.35
C VAL A 221 2.49 2.73 5.20
N PRO A 222 2.38 2.50 6.52
CA PRO A 222 3.52 2.52 7.41
C PRO A 222 4.67 1.61 6.97
N VAL A 223 5.90 2.11 7.11
CA VAL A 223 7.11 1.33 6.82
C VAL A 223 7.58 0.65 8.10
N ARG A 224 7.50 -0.69 8.12
CA ARG A 224 7.94 -1.50 9.25
C ARG A 224 9.14 -2.36 8.90
N LYS A 225 10.17 -2.34 9.75
CA LYS A 225 11.30 -3.28 9.65
C LYS A 225 10.97 -4.59 10.36
N LYS A 226 11.37 -5.72 9.76
CA LYS A 226 11.25 -7.05 10.39
C LYS A 226 11.86 -7.00 11.80
N ARG A 227 11.09 -7.44 12.81
CA ARG A 227 11.45 -7.49 14.25
C ARG A 227 11.53 -6.13 14.97
N SER A 228 11.10 -5.03 14.35
CA SER A 228 10.99 -3.73 15.02
C SER A 228 9.58 -3.49 15.55
N THR A 229 9.49 -2.83 16.70
CA THR A 229 8.26 -2.21 17.23
C THR A 229 8.00 -0.85 16.62
N TYR A 230 9.04 -0.19 16.09
CA TYR A 230 8.92 1.10 15.41
C TYR A 230 8.47 0.92 13.95
N GLU A 231 7.57 1.79 13.53
CA GLU A 231 7.12 1.99 12.15
C GLU A 231 7.15 3.48 11.82
N GLY A 232 7.65 3.82 10.63
CA GLY A 232 7.55 5.17 10.08
C GLY A 232 6.15 5.36 9.52
N ARG A 233 5.43 6.38 10.00
CA ARG A 233 4.01 6.63 9.71
C ARG A 233 3.71 8.05 9.26
N GLU A 234 4.71 8.90 9.09
CA GLU A 234 4.49 10.34 9.00
C GLU A 234 3.65 10.75 7.79
N ILE A 235 3.75 10.06 6.66
CA ILE A 235 2.89 10.33 5.48
C ILE A 235 1.50 9.75 5.74
N THR A 236 1.44 8.52 6.26
CA THR A 236 0.19 7.82 6.61
C THR A 236 -0.68 8.66 7.56
N ASP A 237 -0.07 9.17 8.62
CA ASP A 237 -0.74 9.94 9.65
C ASP A 237 -1.13 11.32 9.10
N GLU A 238 -0.32 11.93 8.23
CA GLU A 238 -0.67 13.20 7.57
C GLU A 238 -1.88 13.04 6.63
N ILE A 239 -1.96 11.94 5.88
CA ILE A 239 -3.13 11.61 5.05
C ILE A 239 -4.39 11.50 5.92
N TYR A 240 -4.29 10.80 7.05
CA TYR A 240 -5.41 10.70 8.00
C TYR A 240 -5.80 12.06 8.58
N ASN A 241 -4.83 12.86 9.04
CA ASN A 241 -5.08 14.16 9.65
C ASN A 241 -5.74 15.15 8.69
N ARG A 242 -5.34 15.17 7.41
CA ARG A 242 -5.89 16.10 6.42
C ARG A 242 -7.20 15.64 5.80
N PHE A 243 -7.33 14.33 5.58
CA PHE A 243 -8.41 13.80 4.72
C PHE A 243 -9.33 12.80 5.41
N GLY A 244 -8.99 12.35 6.63
CA GLY A 244 -9.77 11.36 7.37
C GLY A 244 -9.78 9.98 6.68
N ILE A 245 -8.72 9.66 5.94
CA ILE A 245 -8.54 8.38 5.22
C ILE A 245 -7.50 7.54 5.98
N ILE A 246 -7.82 6.27 6.21
CA ILE A 246 -6.96 5.36 6.95
C ILE A 246 -6.19 4.48 5.95
N CYS A 247 -4.88 4.70 5.82
CA CYS A 247 -4.02 3.91 4.94
C CYS A 247 -3.27 2.85 5.76
N GLU A 248 -3.47 1.57 5.46
CA GLU A 248 -2.83 0.48 6.19
C GLU A 248 -2.56 -0.75 5.32
N HIS A 249 -1.67 -1.62 5.82
CA HIS A 249 -1.44 -2.94 5.22
C HIS A 249 -2.74 -3.79 5.24
N PRO A 250 -2.96 -4.68 4.26
CA PRO A 250 -4.20 -5.46 4.13
C PRO A 250 -4.68 -6.15 5.42
N GLN A 251 -3.74 -6.78 6.14
CA GLN A 251 -4.00 -7.44 7.42
C GLN A 251 -4.55 -6.47 8.47
N LYS A 252 -3.91 -5.31 8.65
CA LYS A 252 -4.31 -4.28 9.62
C LYS A 252 -5.65 -3.65 9.23
N VAL A 253 -5.90 -3.40 7.95
CA VAL A 253 -7.21 -2.93 7.46
C VAL A 253 -8.31 -3.90 7.88
N LYS A 254 -8.12 -5.20 7.63
CA LYS A 254 -9.08 -6.24 8.05
C LYS A 254 -9.33 -6.20 9.56
N GLU A 255 -8.28 -6.16 10.37
CA GLU A 255 -8.38 -6.12 11.84
C GLU A 255 -9.13 -4.89 12.34
N GLN A 256 -8.78 -3.70 11.84
CA GLN A 256 -9.42 -2.44 12.21
C GLN A 256 -10.89 -2.41 11.78
N PHE A 257 -11.21 -2.93 10.60
CA PHE A 257 -12.58 -3.01 10.09
C PHE A 257 -13.46 -3.94 10.95
N ILE A 258 -12.90 -5.05 11.44
CA ILE A 258 -13.60 -5.95 12.37
C ILE A 258 -13.80 -5.26 13.73
N ALA A 259 -12.77 -4.62 14.27
CA ALA A 259 -12.85 -3.92 15.56
C ALA A 259 -13.93 -2.81 15.55
N GLU A 260 -14.06 -2.06 14.44
CA GLU A 260 -15.09 -1.03 14.29
C GLU A 260 -16.52 -1.62 14.34
N LYS A 261 -16.71 -2.84 13.85
CA LYS A 261 -18.01 -3.53 13.93
C LYS A 261 -18.33 -4.00 15.32
N SER A 262 -17.34 -4.44 16.10
CA SER A 262 -17.54 -4.91 17.47
C SER A 262 -17.81 -3.80 18.48
N ALA A 263 -17.40 -2.57 18.16
CA ALA A 263 -17.58 -1.39 19.02
C ALA A 263 -18.95 -0.69 18.85
N LYS A 264 -19.81 -1.19 17.95
CA LYS A 264 -21.16 -0.65 17.66
C LYS A 264 -22.22 -1.69 18.00
#